data_AF-A0A6J7K623-F1
#
_entry.id   AF-A0A6J7K623-F1
#
_cell.length_a   1.000
_cell.length_b   1.000
_cell.length_c   1.000
_cell.angle_alpha   90.00
_cell.angle_beta   90.00
_cell.angle_gamma   90.00
#
_symmetry.space_group_name_H-M   'P 1'
#
loop_
_entity.id
_entity.type
_entity.pdbx_description
1 polymer ?
#
loop_
_entity_poly.entity_id
_entity_poly.type
_entity_poly.pdbx_seq_one_letter_code
_entity_poly.pdbx_strand_id
1 'polypeptide(L)'
;MTDKSDGYANLVRQTLEYVSAEMGYVRDFAGDHLVKAESPIEELLFSALVTLVRFCDCEYHHVAVPSQTWPLGTLMARPDLLTLIVEPQAQLEGWRVDFLVHAWETGRISGKEQWRRLIVECDGHAFHERTKEQAARDRSRDREFQLRGYTVLRFTGSEIHNDPLGCARQISDWGSLGW
;
A
#
# COMPACT_ATOMS: atom_id res chain seq x y z
N MET A 1 32.83 -37.11 10.73
CA MET A 1 31.88 -36.59 9.74
C MET A 1 31.19 -35.41 10.38
N THR A 2 31.67 -34.21 10.09
CA THR A 2 31.03 -32.97 10.53
C THR A 2 29.64 -32.91 9.91
N ASP A 3 28.67 -32.72 10.77
CA ASP A 3 27.26 -32.74 10.44
C ASP A 3 26.96 -31.71 9.33
N LYS A 4 26.55 -32.19 8.16
CA LYS A 4 26.13 -31.35 7.03
C LYS A 4 24.75 -30.70 7.30
N SER A 5 24.21 -30.84 8.51
CA SER A 5 22.86 -30.38 8.89
C SER A 5 22.71 -28.87 9.06
N ASP A 6 23.78 -28.07 9.12
CA ASP A 6 23.63 -26.67 9.60
C ASP A 6 23.75 -25.58 8.52
N GLY A 7 23.91 -25.93 7.25
CA GLY A 7 23.94 -24.90 6.18
C GLY A 7 22.59 -24.21 5.97
N TYR A 8 21.52 -25.01 5.94
CA TYR A 8 20.16 -24.51 5.69
C TYR A 8 19.61 -23.72 6.89
N ALA A 9 19.89 -24.17 8.11
CA ALA A 9 19.51 -23.44 9.33
C ALA A 9 20.24 -22.09 9.43
N ASN A 10 21.52 -22.04 9.06
CA ASN A 10 22.26 -20.78 8.96
C ASN A 10 21.68 -19.85 7.89
N LEU A 11 21.32 -20.36 6.71
CA LEU A 11 20.66 -19.57 5.67
C LEU A 11 19.35 -18.96 6.18
N VAL A 12 18.46 -19.77 6.77
CA VAL A 12 17.19 -19.30 7.33
C VAL A 12 17.42 -18.22 8.39
N ARG A 13 18.35 -18.44 9.33
CA ARG A 13 18.68 -17.46 10.37
C ARG A 13 19.19 -16.14 9.77
N GLN A 14 20.16 -16.21 8.84
CA GLN A 14 20.73 -15.03 8.19
C GLN A 14 19.68 -14.26 7.38
N THR A 15 18.80 -14.96 6.67
CA THR A 15 17.68 -14.32 5.95
C THR A 15 16.73 -13.62 6.91
N LEU A 16 16.34 -14.26 8.02
CA LEU A 16 15.47 -13.64 9.03
C LEU A 16 16.13 -12.43 9.70
N GLU A 17 17.42 -12.50 10.02
CA GLU A 17 18.19 -11.38 10.57
C GLU A 17 18.25 -10.21 9.59
N TYR A 18 18.56 -10.49 8.31
CA TYR A 18 18.61 -9.48 7.25
C TYR A 18 17.25 -8.81 7.06
N VAL A 19 16.19 -9.59 6.86
CA VAL A 19 14.84 -9.05 6.66
C VAL A 19 14.38 -8.28 7.91
N SER A 20 14.66 -8.77 9.12
CA SER A 20 14.31 -8.07 10.36
C SER A 20 15.04 -6.74 10.50
N ALA A 21 16.33 -6.68 10.17
CA ALA A 21 17.12 -5.45 10.20
C ALA A 21 16.60 -4.43 9.19
N GLU A 22 16.32 -4.88 7.96
CA GLU A 22 15.73 -4.05 6.92
C GLU A 22 14.30 -3.60 7.28
N MET A 23 13.49 -4.45 7.91
CA MET A 23 12.16 -4.08 8.40
C MET A 23 12.25 -3.04 9.53
N GLY A 24 13.27 -3.11 10.38
CA GLY A 24 13.58 -2.05 11.34
C GLY A 24 13.85 -0.73 10.64
N TYR A 25 14.67 -0.74 9.58
CA TYR A 25 14.89 0.44 8.75
C TYR A 25 13.62 0.91 8.05
N VAL A 26 12.79 0.01 7.52
CA VAL A 26 11.50 0.37 6.90
C VAL A 26 10.61 1.05 7.92
N ARG A 27 10.48 0.51 9.14
CA ARG A 27 9.68 1.15 10.20
C ARG A 27 10.23 2.54 10.56
N ASP A 28 11.53 2.66 10.73
CA ASP A 28 12.15 3.92 11.17
C ASP A 28 12.17 4.97 10.02
N PHE A 29 12.41 4.56 8.77
CA PHE A 29 12.37 5.43 7.57
C PHE A 29 10.94 5.76 7.12
N ALA A 30 10.02 4.79 7.21
CA ALA A 30 8.61 5.02 6.95
C ALA A 30 8.03 5.94 8.03
N GLY A 31 8.24 5.63 9.31
CA GLY A 31 7.71 6.37 10.45
C GLY A 31 8.18 7.82 10.52
N ASP A 32 9.45 8.12 10.23
CA ASP A 32 9.95 9.48 10.37
C ASP A 32 9.80 10.34 9.10
N HIS A 33 9.82 9.77 7.89
CA HIS A 33 10.02 10.57 6.66
C HIS A 33 9.08 10.26 5.48
N LEU A 34 8.37 9.12 5.45
CA LEU A 34 7.47 8.76 4.34
C LEU A 34 5.99 8.69 4.74
N VAL A 35 5.70 8.46 6.02
CA VAL A 35 4.36 8.12 6.49
C VAL A 35 3.76 9.32 7.20
N LYS A 36 2.85 10.02 6.52
CA LYS A 36 1.82 10.83 7.21
C LYS A 36 0.64 9.96 7.64
N ALA A 37 0.83 8.69 8.01
CA ALA A 37 -0.24 7.92 8.63
C ALA A 37 -0.62 8.59 9.94
N GLU A 38 -1.91 8.72 10.19
CA GLU A 38 -2.45 9.32 11.41
C GLU A 38 -2.94 8.25 12.40
N SER A 39 -2.88 6.98 12.03
CA SER A 39 -3.27 5.87 12.91
C SER A 39 -2.31 4.67 12.84
N PRO A 40 -2.21 3.85 13.91
CA PRO A 40 -1.37 2.66 13.91
C PRO A 40 -1.71 1.63 12.82
N ILE A 41 -2.98 1.56 12.40
CA ILE A 41 -3.40 0.63 11.35
C ILE A 41 -2.97 1.10 9.97
N GLU A 42 -2.97 2.41 9.71
CA GLU A 42 -2.42 2.97 8.47
C GLU A 42 -0.91 2.76 8.40
N GLU A 43 -0.18 2.99 9.50
CA GLU A 43 1.26 2.73 9.59
C GLU A 43 1.58 1.25 9.32
N LEU A 44 0.79 0.34 9.91
CA LEU A 44 0.93 -1.10 9.70
C LEU A 44 0.68 -1.49 8.25
N LEU A 45 -0.41 -0.99 7.64
CA LEU A 45 -0.73 -1.30 6.24
C LEU A 45 0.34 -0.77 5.28
N PHE A 46 0.79 0.47 5.47
CA PHE A 46 1.85 1.04 4.65
C PHE A 46 3.17 0.28 4.79
N SER A 47 3.56 -0.05 6.03
CA SER A 47 4.76 -0.86 6.30
C SER A 47 4.66 -2.24 5.65
N ALA A 48 3.48 -2.85 5.65
CA ALA A 48 3.24 -4.12 4.98
C ALA A 48 3.35 -4.00 3.45
N LEU A 49 2.87 -2.90 2.86
CA LEU A 49 3.04 -2.63 1.43
C LEU A 49 4.51 -2.49 1.04
N VAL A 50 5.28 -1.70 1.79
CA VAL A 50 6.72 -1.56 1.55
C VAL A 50 7.46 -2.88 1.74
N THR A 51 7.08 -3.67 2.76
CA THR A 51 7.67 -4.99 3.03
C THR A 51 7.39 -5.95 1.87
N LEU A 52 6.14 -6.02 1.41
CA LEU A 52 5.73 -6.84 0.28
C LEU A 52 6.56 -6.51 -0.97
N VAL A 53 6.66 -5.22 -1.31
CA VAL A 53 7.39 -4.76 -2.51
C VAL A 53 8.90 -5.00 -2.43
N ARG A 54 9.49 -4.97 -1.24
CA ARG A 54 10.94 -5.13 -1.07
C ARG A 54 11.41 -6.58 -0.87
N PHE A 55 10.61 -7.39 -0.19
CA PHE A 55 11.06 -8.69 0.32
C PHE A 55 10.20 -9.86 -0.13
N CYS A 56 9.04 -9.60 -0.72
CA CYS A 56 8.15 -10.66 -1.17
C CYS A 56 8.05 -10.67 -2.70
N ASP A 57 7.57 -11.80 -3.21
CA ASP A 57 7.29 -11.93 -4.64
C ASP A 57 6.03 -11.13 -5.00
N CYS A 58 6.24 -10.04 -5.73
CA CYS A 58 5.20 -9.22 -6.35
C CYS A 58 5.77 -8.46 -7.57
N GLU A 59 4.89 -7.88 -8.38
CA GLU A 59 5.24 -7.25 -9.66
C GLU A 59 5.93 -5.88 -9.54
N TYR A 60 6.09 -5.37 -8.32
CA TYR A 60 6.70 -4.07 -8.04
C TYR A 60 8.01 -4.23 -7.29
N HIS A 61 8.96 -3.33 -7.56
CA HIS A 61 10.25 -3.24 -6.85
C HIS A 61 10.38 -1.97 -6.00
N HIS A 62 9.53 -0.96 -6.27
CA HIS A 62 9.62 0.33 -5.61
C HIS A 62 8.25 0.84 -5.14
N VAL A 63 8.24 1.41 -3.93
CA VAL A 63 7.18 2.28 -3.45
C VAL A 63 7.77 3.70 -3.37
N ALA A 64 7.23 4.61 -4.18
CA ALA A 64 7.62 6.01 -4.19
C ALA A 64 6.57 6.85 -3.46
N VAL A 65 7.00 7.74 -2.57
CA VAL A 65 6.12 8.71 -1.90
C VAL A 65 6.50 10.11 -2.35
N PRO A 66 5.55 10.94 -2.82
CA PRO A 66 5.86 12.31 -3.19
C PRO A 66 6.43 13.13 -2.03
N SER A 67 7.44 13.94 -2.33
CA SER A 67 8.13 14.79 -1.36
C SER A 67 8.46 16.15 -1.98
N GLN A 68 9.07 17.05 -1.21
CA GLN A 68 9.54 18.33 -1.74
C GLN A 68 10.61 18.17 -2.82
N THR A 69 11.47 17.15 -2.69
CA THR A 69 12.54 16.87 -3.66
C THR A 69 12.03 16.07 -4.86
N TRP A 70 11.02 15.24 -4.66
CA TRP A 70 10.37 14.45 -5.71
C TRP A 70 8.85 14.68 -5.71
N PRO A 71 8.37 15.81 -6.26
CA PRO A 71 6.94 16.10 -6.31
C PRO A 71 6.16 15.08 -7.16
N LEU A 72 4.87 14.91 -6.88
CA LEU A 72 4.00 13.97 -7.59
C LEU A 72 4.09 14.12 -9.10
N GLY A 73 4.01 15.35 -9.63
CA GLY A 73 4.09 15.61 -11.06
C GLY A 73 5.40 15.10 -11.69
N THR A 74 6.51 15.16 -10.97
CA THR A 74 7.81 14.63 -11.43
C THR A 74 7.80 13.11 -11.49
N LEU A 75 7.25 12.46 -10.46
CA LEU A 75 7.12 10.99 -10.42
C LEU A 75 6.18 10.50 -11.53
N MET A 76 5.02 11.15 -11.70
CA MET A 76 4.02 10.76 -12.70
C MET A 76 4.44 11.05 -14.14
N ALA A 77 5.37 11.98 -14.37
CA ALA A 77 5.91 12.27 -15.70
C ALA A 77 6.84 11.17 -16.23
N ARG A 78 7.26 10.23 -15.38
CA ARG A 78 8.13 9.09 -15.73
C ARG A 78 7.44 7.80 -15.32
N PRO A 79 6.45 7.34 -16.10
CA PRO A 79 5.77 6.10 -15.80
C PRO A 79 6.76 4.92 -15.79
N ASP A 80 6.67 4.11 -14.73
CA ASP A 80 7.47 2.91 -14.51
C ASP A 80 6.54 1.79 -14.04
N LEU A 81 6.62 0.63 -14.70
CA LEU A 81 5.80 -0.54 -14.40
C LEU A 81 6.14 -1.17 -13.06
N LEU A 82 7.36 -0.96 -12.56
CA LEU A 82 7.86 -1.58 -11.33
C LEU A 82 7.69 -0.67 -10.10
N THR A 83 7.04 0.49 -10.24
CA THR A 83 6.86 1.46 -9.16
C THR A 83 5.39 1.71 -8.85
N LEU A 84 5.02 1.56 -7.58
CA LEU A 84 3.80 2.14 -7.01
C LEU A 84 4.11 3.52 -6.46
N ILE A 85 3.34 4.53 -6.86
CA ILE A 85 3.39 5.85 -6.20
C ILE A 85 2.28 5.89 -5.16
N VAL A 86 2.61 6.21 -3.91
CA VAL A 86 1.65 6.26 -2.80
C VAL A 86 1.66 7.65 -2.20
N GLU A 87 0.50 8.28 -2.14
CA GLU A 87 0.26 9.55 -1.46
C GLU A 87 -0.50 9.30 -0.16
N PRO A 88 0.17 9.31 1.00
CA PRO A 88 -0.50 9.28 2.30
C PRO A 88 -1.29 10.57 2.51
N GLN A 89 -2.50 10.43 3.04
CA GLN A 89 -3.37 11.54 3.44
C GLN A 89 -3.65 12.54 2.31
N ALA A 90 -3.85 12.01 1.10
CA ALA A 90 -4.06 12.78 -0.11
C ALA A 90 -5.34 13.63 0.00
N GLN A 91 -5.23 14.89 -0.42
CA GLN A 91 -6.36 15.82 -0.50
C GLN A 91 -6.94 15.77 -1.91
N LEU A 92 -8.11 15.15 -2.03
CA LEU A 92 -8.95 15.19 -3.22
C LEU A 92 -9.98 16.32 -3.09
N GLU A 93 -10.61 16.69 -4.20
CA GLU A 93 -11.62 17.76 -4.20
C GLU A 93 -12.81 17.39 -3.29
N GLY A 94 -12.82 17.97 -2.08
CA GLY A 94 -13.86 17.78 -1.06
C GLY A 94 -13.62 16.59 -0.12
N TRP A 95 -12.53 15.84 -0.29
CA TRP A 95 -12.29 14.62 0.49
C TRP A 95 -10.81 14.46 0.83
N ARG A 96 -10.55 13.97 2.03
CA ARG A 96 -9.25 13.43 2.41
C ARG A 96 -9.34 11.91 2.40
N VAL A 97 -8.32 11.24 1.87
CA VAL A 97 -8.24 9.77 1.82
C VAL A 97 -6.95 9.30 2.50
N ASP A 98 -6.97 8.12 3.12
CA ASP A 98 -5.81 7.64 3.88
C ASP A 98 -4.61 7.37 2.99
N PHE A 99 -4.82 6.70 1.84
CA PHE A 99 -3.83 6.60 0.78
C PHE A 99 -4.46 6.75 -0.60
N LEU A 100 -3.76 7.47 -1.48
CA LEU A 100 -3.99 7.43 -2.93
C LEU A 100 -2.82 6.75 -3.61
N VAL A 101 -3.08 5.62 -4.24
CA VAL A 101 -2.08 4.79 -4.92
C VAL A 101 -2.22 4.96 -6.43
N HIS A 102 -1.09 5.21 -7.10
CA HIS A 102 -1.00 5.28 -8.55
C HIS A 102 -0.15 4.12 -9.07
N ALA A 103 -0.69 3.39 -10.03
CA ALA A 103 0.00 2.34 -10.75
C ALA A 103 -0.03 2.66 -12.25
N TRP A 104 1.11 2.59 -12.92
CA TRP A 104 1.14 2.71 -14.36
C TRP A 104 0.70 1.39 -15.00
N GLU A 105 -0.17 1.46 -16.00
CA GLU A 105 -0.49 0.32 -16.85
C GLU A 105 -0.16 0.62 -18.31
N THR A 106 0.19 -0.41 -19.06
CA THR A 106 0.44 -0.36 -20.51
C THR A 106 -0.79 -0.71 -21.35
N GLY A 107 -1.98 -0.72 -20.74
CA GLY A 107 -3.22 -1.16 -21.38
C GLY A 107 -3.51 -2.64 -21.31
N ARG A 108 -2.72 -3.43 -20.57
CA ARG A 108 -3.02 -4.85 -20.30
C ARG A 108 -4.37 -5.04 -19.59
N ILE A 109 -4.77 -4.08 -18.76
CA ILE A 109 -5.97 -4.19 -17.92
C ILE A 109 -7.11 -3.37 -18.53
N SER A 110 -6.89 -2.09 -18.82
CA SER A 110 -7.94 -1.21 -19.36
C SER A 110 -8.01 -1.09 -20.88
N GLY A 111 -7.05 -1.67 -21.61
CA GLY A 111 -6.90 -1.48 -23.06
C GLY A 111 -6.21 -0.18 -23.49
N LYS A 112 -5.73 0.65 -22.55
CA LYS A 112 -4.96 1.89 -22.85
C LYS A 112 -3.83 2.13 -21.85
N GLU A 113 -2.77 2.79 -22.30
CA GLU A 113 -1.69 3.26 -21.43
C GLU A 113 -2.17 4.42 -20.57
N GLN A 114 -2.14 4.26 -19.25
CA GLN A 114 -2.59 5.29 -18.32
C GLN A 114 -2.14 5.03 -16.89
N TRP A 115 -2.29 6.06 -16.05
CA TRP A 115 -2.26 5.90 -14.61
C TRP A 115 -3.60 5.37 -14.10
N ARG A 116 -3.57 4.25 -13.39
CA ARG A 116 -4.67 3.76 -12.57
C ARG A 116 -4.57 4.35 -11.18
N ARG A 117 -5.72 4.65 -10.56
CA ARG A 117 -5.80 5.34 -9.27
C ARG A 117 -6.67 4.55 -8.30
N LEU A 118 -6.10 4.19 -7.16
CA LEU A 118 -6.74 3.46 -6.08
C LEU A 118 -6.75 4.30 -4.82
N ILE A 119 -7.92 4.48 -4.24
CA ILE A 119 -8.10 5.00 -2.90
C ILE A 119 -8.08 3.80 -1.95
N VAL A 120 -7.23 3.86 -0.93
CA VAL A 120 -7.20 2.88 0.17
C VAL A 120 -7.62 3.59 1.45
N GLU A 121 -8.56 2.97 2.17
CA GLU A 121 -9.12 3.48 3.42
C GLU A 121 -8.94 2.46 4.54
N CYS A 122 -8.42 2.93 5.68
CA CYS A 122 -8.19 2.13 6.88
C CYS A 122 -9.29 2.42 7.90
N ASP A 123 -10.26 1.52 8.00
CA ASP A 123 -11.42 1.67 8.88
C ASP A 123 -11.13 1.13 10.29
N GLY A 124 -10.70 2.03 11.18
CA GLY A 124 -10.51 1.73 12.60
C GLY A 124 -11.80 1.50 13.40
N HIS A 125 -12.99 1.64 12.79
CA HIS A 125 -14.25 1.53 13.51
C HIS A 125 -14.62 0.11 13.96
N ALA A 126 -13.78 -0.92 13.79
CA ALA A 126 -14.08 -2.25 14.34
C ALA A 126 -14.33 -2.26 15.87
N PHE A 127 -13.87 -1.23 16.60
CA PHE A 127 -14.10 -1.07 18.04
C PHE A 127 -15.39 -0.31 18.41
N HIS A 128 -16.13 0.24 17.44
CA HIS A 128 -17.39 0.94 17.65
C HIS A 128 -18.44 0.56 16.59
N GLU A 129 -19.69 0.29 16.98
CA GLU A 129 -20.75 -0.01 16.01
C GLU A 129 -20.88 1.09 14.95
N ARG A 130 -20.77 0.69 13.67
CA ARG A 130 -20.97 1.58 12.54
C ARG A 130 -22.44 1.97 12.43
N THR A 131 -22.72 3.26 12.46
CA THR A 131 -24.10 3.76 12.32
C THR A 131 -24.61 3.63 10.88
N LYS A 132 -25.94 3.55 10.71
CA LYS A 132 -26.57 3.47 9.39
C LYS A 132 -26.27 4.72 8.55
N GLU A 133 -26.21 5.88 9.21
CA GLU A 133 -25.92 7.19 8.63
C GLU A 133 -24.49 7.23 8.11
N GLN A 134 -23.53 6.70 8.87
CA GLN A 134 -22.13 6.59 8.44
C GLN A 134 -22.01 5.66 7.22
N ALA A 135 -22.62 4.48 7.28
CA ALA A 135 -22.63 3.54 6.15
C ALA A 135 -23.31 4.13 4.89
N ALA A 136 -24.33 5.00 5.04
CA ALA A 136 -24.94 5.70 3.92
C ALA A 136 -24.01 6.76 3.31
N ARG A 137 -23.31 7.53 4.15
CA ARG A 137 -22.32 8.54 3.72
C ARG A 137 -21.16 7.89 2.98
N ASP A 138 -20.58 6.83 3.54
CA ASP A 138 -19.45 6.13 2.92
C ASP A 138 -19.84 5.52 1.56
N ARG A 139 -21.03 4.91 1.46
CA ARG A 139 -21.52 4.43 0.15
C ARG A 139 -21.74 5.55 -0.85
N SER A 140 -22.15 6.74 -0.41
CA SER A 140 -22.31 7.88 -1.31
C SER A 140 -20.96 8.41 -1.79
N ARG A 141 -19.99 8.47 -0.88
CA ARG A 141 -18.60 8.82 -1.15
C ARG A 141 -17.96 7.87 -2.16
N ASP A 142 -18.08 6.56 -1.94
CA ASP A 142 -17.46 5.56 -2.80
C ASP A 142 -18.02 5.62 -4.23
N ARG A 143 -19.33 5.90 -4.39
CA ARG A 143 -19.94 6.15 -5.71
C ARG A 143 -19.34 7.38 -6.39
N GLU A 144 -19.13 8.47 -5.67
CA GLU A 144 -18.53 9.69 -6.22
C GLU A 144 -17.09 9.44 -6.68
N PHE A 145 -16.31 8.69 -5.90
CA PHE A 145 -14.96 8.27 -6.30
C PHE A 145 -14.97 7.41 -7.56
N GLN A 146 -15.87 6.44 -7.65
CA GLN A 146 -16.02 5.61 -8.85
C GLN A 146 -16.39 6.43 -10.09
N LEU A 147 -17.32 7.39 -9.95
CA LEU A 147 -17.70 8.30 -11.05
C LEU A 147 -16.51 9.15 -11.54
N ARG A 148 -15.56 9.45 -10.66
CA ARG A 148 -14.31 10.15 -10.99
C ARG A 148 -13.18 9.24 -11.48
N GLY A 149 -13.45 7.95 -11.61
CA GLY A 149 -12.50 6.95 -12.13
C GLY A 149 -11.48 6.46 -11.10
N TYR A 150 -11.82 6.50 -9.81
CA TYR A 150 -11.03 5.86 -8.75
C TYR A 150 -11.59 4.47 -8.44
N THR A 151 -10.71 3.49 -8.21
CA THR A 151 -11.06 2.28 -7.46
C THR A 151 -10.97 2.60 -5.97
N VAL A 152 -11.77 1.94 -5.13
CA VAL A 152 -11.72 2.10 -3.68
C VAL A 152 -11.57 0.74 -3.03
N LEU A 153 -10.57 0.58 -2.16
CA LEU A 153 -10.43 -0.55 -1.23
C LEU A 153 -10.53 -0.02 0.19
N ARG A 154 -11.36 -0.64 1.01
CA ARG A 154 -11.52 -0.31 2.43
C ARG A 154 -11.20 -1.54 3.25
N PHE A 155 -10.23 -1.43 4.14
CA PHE A 155 -9.84 -2.49 5.05
C PHE A 155 -10.23 -2.11 6.47
N THR A 156 -10.89 -3.02 7.18
CA THR A 156 -11.12 -2.86 8.62
C THR A 156 -9.80 -2.98 9.38
N GLY A 157 -9.73 -2.36 10.56
CA GLY A 157 -8.58 -2.50 11.44
C GLY A 157 -8.28 -3.97 11.79
N SER A 158 -9.30 -4.83 11.88
CA SER A 158 -9.13 -6.27 12.07
C SER A 158 -8.50 -6.99 10.87
N GLU A 159 -8.85 -6.61 9.64
CA GLU A 159 -8.24 -7.19 8.44
C GLU A 159 -6.75 -6.82 8.38
N ILE A 160 -6.44 -5.54 8.58
CA ILE A 160 -5.06 -5.04 8.59
C ILE A 160 -4.25 -5.68 9.72
N HIS A 161 -4.82 -5.81 10.92
CA HIS A 161 -4.10 -6.39 12.05
C HIS A 161 -3.84 -7.89 11.88
N ASN A 162 -4.84 -8.64 11.39
CA ASN A 162 -4.74 -10.10 11.29
C ASN A 162 -3.95 -10.56 10.07
N ASP A 163 -4.03 -9.85 8.95
CA ASP A 163 -3.31 -10.17 7.72
C ASP A 163 -2.87 -8.91 6.95
N PRO A 164 -1.87 -8.17 7.48
CA PRO A 164 -1.41 -6.93 6.84
C PRO A 164 -0.78 -7.17 5.47
N LEU A 165 -0.07 -8.29 5.29
CA LEU A 165 0.53 -8.65 4.00
C LEU A 165 -0.53 -9.06 2.97
N GLY A 166 -1.61 -9.72 3.37
CA GLY A 166 -2.75 -9.99 2.50
C GLY A 166 -3.43 -8.71 2.03
N CYS A 167 -3.63 -7.73 2.91
CA CYS A 167 -4.16 -6.41 2.55
C CYS A 167 -3.22 -5.66 1.58
N ALA A 168 -1.92 -5.68 1.85
CA ALA A 168 -0.91 -5.12 0.94
C ALA A 168 -0.90 -5.81 -0.42
N ARG A 169 -1.06 -7.14 -0.46
CA ARG A 169 -1.11 -7.92 -1.70
C ARG A 169 -2.32 -7.54 -2.53
N GLN A 170 -3.47 -7.29 -1.91
CA GLN A 170 -4.64 -6.77 -2.60
C GLN A 170 -4.37 -5.44 -3.33
N ILE A 171 -3.61 -4.54 -2.71
CA ILE A 171 -3.19 -3.26 -3.35
C ILE A 171 -2.26 -3.53 -4.54
N SER A 172 -1.28 -4.42 -4.37
CA SER A 172 -0.33 -4.81 -5.43
C SER A 172 -1.01 -5.51 -6.62
N ASP A 173 -1.88 -6.48 -6.33
CA ASP A 173 -2.63 -7.23 -7.33
C ASP A 173 -3.62 -6.33 -8.06
N TRP A 174 -4.27 -5.40 -7.35
CA TRP A 174 -5.11 -4.39 -8.00
C TRP A 174 -4.30 -3.66 -9.06
N GLY A 175 -3.10 -3.19 -8.75
CA GLY A 175 -2.27 -2.39 -9.65
C GLY A 175 -1.74 -3.19 -10.84
N SER A 176 -1.28 -4.41 -10.59
CA SER A 176 -0.56 -5.21 -11.57
C SER A 176 -1.45 -6.15 -12.37
N LEU A 177 -2.36 -6.88 -11.74
CA LEU A 177 -3.22 -7.89 -12.37
C LEU A 177 -4.53 -7.31 -12.90
N GLY A 178 -5.05 -6.27 -12.24
CA GLY A 178 -6.34 -5.69 -12.58
C GLY A 178 -7.49 -6.54 -12.05
N TRP A 179 -8.52 -5.87 -11.52
CA TRP A 179 -9.68 -6.47 -10.84
C TRP A 179 -10.97 -6.01 -11.50
#